data_AF-A0A1M4ZPG4-F1
#
_entry.id   AF-A0A1M4ZPG4-F1
#
_cell.length_a   1.000
_cell.length_b   1.000
_cell.length_c   1.000
_cell.angle_alpha   90.00
_cell.angle_beta   90.00
_cell.angle_gamma   90.00
#
_symmetry.space_group_name_H-M   'P 1'
#
loop_
_entity.id
_entity.type
_entity.pdbx_description
1 polymer ?
#
loop_
_entity_poly.entity_id
_entity_poly.type
_entity_poly.pdbx_seq_one_letter_code
_entity_poly.pdbx_strand_id
1 'polypeptide(L)'
;MSEINKSWNVIRAILQNNFKFYEIKEIVGLAGFNVTLISHLEQKAGGGASKGQLITAIDKGFAQTENKTHFISIVVEEILKRKNHLENELQQYLNRLELTIAERKVLPIELLDTSELAELPADAQQDLVKAIERFRNGDLSGAVSSACAAIDSVTSKIYIKKDLGDHGSASFQEKCKKSIQALCVMDKIKNDLKELGWKEVDIFVKNLEGSLNQAAYVMQSLRSKMGDVHGTKPTLKPLVYDSLKWASLILRILNEK
;
A
#
# COMPACT_ATOMS: atom_id res chain seq x y z
N MET A 1 -18.08 -17.44 7.08
CA MET A 1 -18.39 -16.02 6.77
C MET A 1 -17.08 -15.37 6.34
N SER A 2 -16.98 -14.83 5.13
CA SER A 2 -15.71 -14.28 4.62
C SER A 2 -15.23 -13.10 5.47
N GLU A 3 -13.90 -12.92 5.57
CA GLU A 3 -13.28 -11.81 6.34
C GLU A 3 -13.86 -10.45 5.95
N ILE A 4 -14.15 -10.26 4.65
CA ILE A 4 -14.73 -9.04 4.14
C ILE A 4 -16.13 -8.71 4.67
N ASN A 5 -16.95 -9.73 4.96
CA ASN A 5 -18.26 -9.52 5.58
C ASN A 5 -18.10 -9.12 7.06
N LYS A 6 -17.04 -9.59 7.74
CA LYS A 6 -16.71 -9.14 9.10
C LYS A 6 -16.25 -7.68 9.11
N SER A 7 -15.45 -7.26 8.11
CA SER A 7 -15.05 -5.86 7.91
C SER A 7 -16.24 -4.95 7.75
N TRP A 8 -17.19 -5.35 6.91
CA TRP A 8 -18.40 -4.59 6.70
C TRP A 8 -19.23 -4.42 7.99
N ASN A 9 -19.30 -5.44 8.85
CA ASN A 9 -20.01 -5.35 10.13
C ASN A 9 -19.45 -4.29 11.08
N VAL A 10 -18.13 -4.05 11.04
CA VAL A 10 -17.52 -2.97 11.81
C VAL A 10 -17.82 -1.62 11.16
N ILE A 11 -17.57 -1.51 9.86
CA ILE A 11 -17.73 -0.24 9.13
C ILE A 11 -19.17 0.25 9.22
N ARG A 12 -20.15 -0.64 9.09
CA ARG A 12 -21.57 -0.28 9.22
C ARG A 12 -21.91 0.22 10.63
N ALA A 13 -21.27 -0.32 11.68
CA ALA A 13 -21.47 0.13 13.06
C ALA A 13 -20.90 1.54 13.26
N ILE A 14 -19.72 1.81 12.71
CA ILE A 14 -19.10 3.15 12.72
C ILE A 14 -19.98 4.14 11.96
N LEU A 15 -20.48 3.78 10.77
CA LEU A 15 -21.43 4.59 10.00
C LEU A 15 -22.67 4.93 10.82
N GLN A 16 -23.30 3.92 11.42
CA GLN A 16 -24.54 4.08 12.19
C GLN A 16 -24.39 5.02 13.39
N ASN A 17 -23.29 4.89 14.13
CA ASN A 17 -23.04 5.62 15.37
C ASN A 17 -22.53 7.04 15.10
N ASN A 18 -21.69 7.22 14.08
CA ASN A 18 -20.98 8.47 13.89
C ASN A 18 -21.56 9.38 12.81
N PHE A 19 -22.39 8.88 11.89
CA PHE A 19 -22.87 9.67 10.75
C PHE A 19 -24.38 9.86 10.77
N LYS A 20 -24.85 11.01 10.26
CA LYS A 20 -26.28 11.29 10.06
C LYS A 20 -26.82 10.42 8.93
N PHE A 21 -28.13 10.23 8.91
CA PHE A 21 -28.80 9.35 7.96
C PHE A 21 -28.45 9.66 6.49
N TYR A 22 -28.47 10.94 6.10
CA TYR A 22 -28.15 11.34 4.72
C TYR A 22 -26.64 11.28 4.42
N GLU A 23 -25.77 11.52 5.41
CA GLU A 23 -24.32 11.37 5.25
C GLU A 23 -23.96 9.92 4.96
N ILE A 24 -24.63 8.95 5.60
CA ILE A 24 -24.44 7.53 5.31
C ILE A 24 -24.81 7.22 3.85
N LYS A 25 -25.93 7.75 3.35
CA LYS A 25 -26.36 7.57 1.95
C LYS A 25 -25.34 8.14 0.97
N GLU A 26 -24.78 9.30 1.28
CA GLU A 26 -23.75 9.96 0.48
C GLU A 26 -22.46 9.13 0.44
N ILE A 27 -21.95 8.72 1.61
CA ILE A 27 -20.71 7.92 1.72
C ILE A 27 -20.81 6.62 0.91
N VAL A 28 -21.89 5.85 1.09
CA VAL A 28 -22.02 4.58 0.35
C VAL A 28 -22.30 4.81 -1.13
N GLY A 29 -22.98 5.91 -1.49
CA GLY A 29 -23.19 6.30 -2.88
C GLY A 29 -21.87 6.61 -3.60
N LEU A 30 -20.95 7.32 -2.95
CA LEU A 30 -19.60 7.59 -3.47
C LEU A 30 -18.77 6.31 -3.64
N ALA A 31 -19.03 5.29 -2.83
CA ALA A 31 -18.42 3.97 -2.96
C ALA A 31 -19.05 3.10 -4.07
N GLY A 32 -20.00 3.63 -4.86
CA GLY A 32 -20.65 2.92 -5.96
C GLY A 32 -21.91 2.14 -5.56
N PHE A 33 -22.46 2.36 -4.36
CA PHE A 33 -23.75 1.79 -3.99
C PHE A 33 -24.87 2.35 -4.88
N ASN A 34 -25.75 1.48 -5.37
CA ASN A 34 -26.93 1.92 -6.10
C ASN A 34 -27.95 2.58 -5.14
N VAL A 35 -27.83 3.91 -4.96
CA VAL A 35 -28.67 4.69 -4.05
C VAL A 35 -30.17 4.66 -4.40
N THR A 36 -30.54 4.27 -5.62
CA THR A 36 -31.94 4.11 -6.01
C THR A 36 -32.64 3.03 -5.18
N LEU A 37 -31.91 2.00 -4.74
CA LEU A 37 -32.40 0.92 -3.86
C LEU A 37 -32.86 1.43 -2.49
N ILE A 38 -32.33 2.57 -2.04
CA ILE A 38 -32.60 3.17 -0.74
C ILE A 38 -33.21 4.58 -0.88
N SER A 39 -33.65 4.96 -2.07
CA SER A 39 -34.24 6.27 -2.36
C SER A 39 -35.48 6.52 -1.50
N HIS A 40 -36.36 5.53 -1.40
CA HIS A 40 -37.58 5.52 -0.58
C HIS A 40 -37.34 5.66 0.93
N LEU A 41 -36.10 5.44 1.40
CA LEU A 41 -35.76 5.60 2.81
C LEU A 41 -35.42 7.07 3.08
N GLU A 42 -36.35 7.75 3.75
CA GLU A 42 -36.24 9.14 4.20
C GLU A 42 -36.41 9.24 5.71
N GLN A 43 -35.61 10.09 6.34
CA GLN A 43 -35.73 10.40 7.76
C GLN A 43 -36.57 11.68 7.93
N LYS A 44 -37.72 11.61 8.61
CA LYS A 44 -38.63 12.75 8.89
C LYS A 44 -38.95 12.85 10.38
N ALA A 45 -39.30 14.05 10.84
CA ALA A 45 -39.74 14.28 12.21
C ALA A 45 -41.14 13.69 12.42
N GLY A 46 -41.28 12.73 13.34
CA GLY A 46 -42.57 12.11 13.69
C GLY A 46 -42.92 10.81 12.95
N GLY A 47 -42.05 10.31 12.07
CA GLY A 47 -42.24 9.04 11.37
C GLY A 47 -41.38 8.95 10.11
N GLY A 48 -40.61 7.87 9.94
CA GLY A 48 -39.68 7.71 8.81
C GLY A 48 -38.71 6.55 9.03
N ALA A 49 -37.81 6.35 8.07
CA ALA A 49 -36.83 5.28 8.17
C ALA A 49 -35.78 5.58 9.26
N SER A 50 -35.50 4.59 10.11
CA SER A 50 -34.42 4.67 11.09
C SER A 50 -33.06 4.43 10.44
N LYS A 51 -31.97 4.89 11.07
CA LYS A 51 -30.61 4.56 10.61
C LYS A 51 -30.40 3.03 10.56
N GLY A 52 -30.99 2.28 11.49
CA GLY A 52 -30.91 0.81 11.47
C GLY A 52 -31.58 0.19 10.24
N GLN A 53 -32.73 0.73 9.82
CA GLN A 53 -33.40 0.30 8.58
C GLN A 53 -32.56 0.67 7.34
N LEU A 54 -31.94 1.85 7.34
CA LEU A 54 -31.01 2.25 6.28
C LEU A 54 -29.81 1.30 6.19
N ILE A 55 -29.12 1.03 7.30
CA ILE A 55 -27.98 0.12 7.34
C ILE A 55 -28.38 -1.28 6.89
N THR A 56 -29.55 -1.78 7.31
CA THR A 56 -30.07 -3.09 6.87
C THR A 56 -30.29 -3.14 5.36
N ALA A 57 -30.76 -2.04 4.76
CA ALA A 57 -30.92 -1.97 3.31
C ALA A 57 -29.57 -1.91 2.58
N ILE A 58 -28.59 -1.20 3.15
CA ILE A 58 -27.22 -1.18 2.63
C ILE A 58 -26.57 -2.56 2.76
N ASP A 59 -26.78 -3.30 3.86
CA ASP A 59 -26.29 -4.67 4.03
C ASP A 59 -26.76 -5.59 2.88
N LYS A 60 -28.02 -5.46 2.47
CA LYS A 60 -28.58 -6.22 1.35
C LYS A 60 -27.93 -5.87 0.02
N GLY A 61 -27.71 -4.58 -0.25
CA GLY A 61 -27.00 -4.16 -1.48
C GLY A 61 -25.52 -4.51 -1.46
N PHE A 62 -24.86 -4.40 -0.30
CA PHE A 62 -23.48 -4.84 -0.11
C PHE A 62 -23.32 -6.34 -0.38
N ALA A 63 -24.28 -7.17 0.05
CA ALA A 63 -24.26 -8.60 -0.22
C ALA A 63 -24.17 -8.93 -1.73
N GLN A 64 -24.79 -8.10 -2.56
CA GLN A 64 -24.86 -8.20 -4.02
C GLN A 64 -23.73 -7.45 -4.76
N THR A 65 -22.88 -6.72 -4.02
CA THR A 65 -21.78 -5.96 -4.62
C THR A 65 -20.68 -6.92 -5.08
N GLU A 66 -20.26 -6.82 -6.35
CA GLU A 66 -19.22 -7.68 -6.93
C GLU A 66 -17.84 -7.38 -6.34
N ASN A 67 -17.45 -6.11 -6.23
CA ASN A 67 -16.16 -5.68 -5.70
C ASN A 67 -16.26 -5.13 -4.27
N LYS A 68 -16.53 -6.01 -3.31
CA LYS A 68 -16.72 -5.65 -1.89
C LYS A 68 -15.50 -4.98 -1.26
N THR A 69 -14.29 -5.34 -1.68
CA THR A 69 -13.03 -4.78 -1.13
C THR A 69 -12.87 -3.33 -1.54
N HIS A 70 -13.13 -3.04 -2.81
CA HIS A 70 -13.11 -1.67 -3.32
C HIS A 70 -14.18 -0.81 -2.66
N PHE A 71 -15.40 -1.34 -2.54
CA PHE A 71 -16.50 -0.67 -1.84
C PHE A 71 -16.11 -0.28 -0.41
N ILE A 72 -15.60 -1.24 0.36
CA ILE A 72 -15.15 -0.99 1.74
C ILE A 72 -14.04 0.05 1.80
N SER A 73 -13.06 -0.03 0.89
CA SER A 73 -11.94 0.92 0.85
C SER A 73 -12.45 2.34 0.68
N ILE A 74 -13.34 2.58 -0.30
CA ILE A 74 -13.90 3.92 -0.53
C ILE A 74 -14.75 4.38 0.65
N VAL A 75 -15.57 3.50 1.24
CA VAL A 75 -16.37 3.87 2.42
C VAL A 75 -15.47 4.35 3.57
N VAL A 76 -14.38 3.63 3.85
CA VAL A 76 -13.43 4.02 4.91
C VAL A 76 -12.71 5.32 4.56
N GLU A 77 -12.24 5.47 3.31
CA GLU A 77 -11.60 6.71 2.82
C GLU A 77 -12.53 7.92 3.01
N GLU A 78 -13.81 7.78 2.67
CA GLU A 78 -14.84 8.81 2.81
C GLU A 78 -15.25 9.08 4.28
N ILE A 79 -15.18 8.08 5.16
CA ILE A 79 -15.31 8.25 6.62
C ILE A 79 -14.15 9.11 7.15
N LEU A 80 -12.90 8.76 6.83
CA LEU A 80 -11.70 9.45 7.32
C LEU A 80 -11.60 10.88 6.80
N LYS A 81 -12.03 11.11 5.55
CA LYS A 81 -12.11 12.45 4.95
C LYS A 81 -13.06 13.39 5.71
N ARG A 82 -14.18 12.87 6.23
CA ARG A 82 -15.17 13.65 6.99
C ARG A 82 -14.87 13.70 8.48
N LYS A 83 -14.34 12.62 9.05
CA LYS A 83 -14.10 12.45 10.49
C LYS A 83 -12.78 11.73 10.74
N ASN A 84 -11.68 12.46 10.63
CA ASN A 84 -10.32 11.96 10.83
C ASN A 84 -10.08 11.35 12.23
N HIS A 85 -10.74 11.84 13.28
CA HIS A 85 -10.58 11.34 14.65
C HIS A 85 -11.00 9.86 14.81
N LEU A 86 -11.73 9.29 13.85
CA LEU A 86 -12.12 7.87 13.85
C LEU A 86 -11.01 6.93 13.36
N GLU A 87 -9.86 7.47 12.92
CA GLU A 87 -8.75 6.70 12.37
C GLU A 87 -8.26 5.60 13.33
N ASN A 88 -8.02 5.93 14.60
CA ASN A 88 -7.55 4.95 15.60
C ASN A 88 -8.58 3.84 15.85
N GLU A 89 -9.87 4.19 15.90
CA GLU A 89 -10.95 3.21 16.08
C GLU A 89 -11.04 2.28 14.86
N LEU A 90 -11.03 2.84 13.64
CA LEU A 90 -11.02 2.09 12.39
C LEU A 90 -9.79 1.19 12.26
N GLN A 91 -8.60 1.69 12.59
CA GLN A 91 -7.34 0.96 12.50
C GLN A 91 -7.36 -0.30 13.38
N GLN A 92 -7.91 -0.25 14.60
CA GLN A 92 -8.01 -1.42 15.48
C GLN A 92 -8.80 -2.58 14.86
N TYR A 93 -9.81 -2.25 14.04
CA TYR A 93 -10.62 -3.24 13.37
C TYR A 93 -10.04 -3.69 12.03
N LEU A 94 -9.45 -2.76 11.26
CA LEU A 94 -8.75 -3.05 10.01
C LEU A 94 -7.52 -3.93 10.24
N ASN A 95 -6.82 -3.76 11.38
CA ASN A 95 -5.68 -4.60 11.75
C ASN A 95 -6.03 -6.10 11.79
N ARG A 96 -7.26 -6.46 12.20
CA ARG A 96 -7.74 -7.85 12.26
C ARG A 96 -8.01 -8.47 10.89
N LEU A 97 -7.98 -7.64 9.84
CA LEU A 97 -8.35 -7.97 8.48
C LEU A 97 -7.17 -7.84 7.54
N GLU A 98 -5.96 -7.73 8.08
CA GLU A 98 -4.76 -7.45 7.32
C GLU A 98 -4.94 -6.20 6.44
N LEU A 99 -5.60 -5.15 6.98
CA LEU A 99 -5.73 -3.82 6.36
C LEU A 99 -5.20 -2.74 7.32
N THR A 100 -4.55 -1.72 6.77
CA THR A 100 -3.98 -0.57 7.49
C THR A 100 -4.38 0.73 6.83
N ILE A 101 -4.43 1.82 7.60
CA ILE A 101 -4.70 3.17 7.11
C ILE A 101 -3.37 3.91 6.95
N ALA A 102 -3.09 4.39 5.75
CA ALA A 102 -1.94 5.24 5.42
C ALA A 102 -2.42 6.44 4.60
N GLU A 103 -2.07 7.67 5.00
CA GLU A 103 -2.48 8.90 4.26
C GLU A 103 -3.98 8.94 3.92
N ARG A 104 -4.84 8.45 4.83
CA ARG A 104 -6.30 8.33 4.64
C ARG A 104 -6.76 7.30 3.61
N LYS A 105 -5.89 6.40 3.16
CA LYS A 105 -6.20 5.27 2.26
C LYS A 105 -6.11 3.94 2.99
N VAL A 106 -6.92 2.97 2.59
CA VAL A 106 -6.90 1.61 3.14
C VAL A 106 -6.00 0.70 2.31
N LEU A 107 -4.91 0.21 2.90
CA LEU A 107 -3.92 -0.65 2.27
C LEU A 107 -3.93 -2.03 2.94
N PRO A 108 -3.68 -3.14 2.25
CA PRO A 108 -3.43 -4.41 2.93
C PRO A 108 -2.16 -4.36 3.80
N ILE A 109 -2.24 -4.81 5.06
CA ILE A 109 -1.11 -5.03 5.99
C ILE A 109 -0.07 -5.92 5.37
N GLU A 110 -0.48 -6.92 4.57
CA GLU A 110 0.47 -7.75 3.84
C GLU A 110 1.32 -6.94 2.86
N LEU A 111 0.90 -5.78 2.39
CA LEU A 111 1.64 -5.01 1.38
C LEU A 111 2.55 -3.95 1.98
N LEU A 112 2.08 -3.22 2.99
CA LEU A 112 2.84 -2.15 3.62
C LEU A 112 2.41 -1.99 5.07
N ASP A 113 3.35 -2.13 5.99
CA ASP A 113 3.18 -1.70 7.37
C ASP A 113 3.43 -0.18 7.43
N THR A 114 2.45 0.56 7.91
CA THR A 114 2.50 2.03 7.94
C THR A 114 3.49 2.55 8.96
N SER A 115 3.83 1.76 9.98
CA SER A 115 4.94 2.05 10.86
C SER A 115 6.28 1.96 10.12
N GLU A 116 6.42 1.03 9.18
CA GLU A 116 7.61 0.89 8.34
C GLU A 116 7.72 2.03 7.32
N LEU A 117 6.60 2.58 6.82
CA LEU A 117 6.62 3.68 5.85
C LEU A 117 7.35 4.92 6.41
N ALA A 118 7.17 5.22 7.70
CA ALA A 118 7.87 6.30 8.40
C ALA A 118 9.39 6.03 8.55
N GLU A 119 9.80 4.76 8.39
CA GLU A 119 11.20 4.35 8.34
C GLU A 119 11.80 4.36 6.93
N LEU A 120 11.03 4.70 5.89
CA LEU A 120 11.52 4.79 4.52
C LEU A 120 11.88 6.24 4.13
N PRO A 121 12.75 6.45 3.13
CA PRO A 121 13.08 7.77 2.61
C PRO A 121 11.82 8.51 2.13
N ALA A 122 11.64 9.76 2.55
CA ALA A 122 10.46 10.57 2.21
C ALA A 122 10.19 10.65 0.69
N ASP A 123 11.26 10.74 -0.11
CA ASP A 123 11.20 10.82 -1.56
C ASP A 123 10.61 9.56 -2.23
N ALA A 124 10.56 8.43 -1.52
CA ALA A 124 10.05 7.16 -2.02
C ALA A 124 8.63 6.83 -1.54
N GLN A 125 8.14 7.49 -0.48
CA GLN A 125 6.90 7.10 0.21
C GLN A 125 5.70 7.20 -0.73
N GLN A 126 5.57 8.32 -1.45
CA GLN A 126 4.44 8.55 -2.36
C GLN A 126 4.39 7.53 -3.50
N ASP A 127 5.53 7.21 -4.11
CA ASP A 127 5.61 6.24 -5.20
C ASP A 127 5.33 4.81 -4.72
N LEU A 128 5.74 4.46 -3.50
CA LEU A 128 5.45 3.16 -2.91
C LEU A 128 3.96 3.00 -2.58
N VAL A 129 3.34 4.03 -1.98
CA VAL A 129 1.88 4.08 -1.74
C VAL A 129 1.12 3.93 -3.07
N LYS A 130 1.54 4.66 -4.10
CA LYS A 130 0.98 4.55 -5.46
C LYS A 130 1.16 3.15 -6.05
N ALA A 131 2.29 2.49 -5.82
CA ALA A 131 2.54 1.13 -6.29
C ALA A 131 1.53 0.13 -5.70
N ILE A 132 1.25 0.26 -4.40
CA ILE A 132 0.31 -0.59 -3.67
C ILE A 132 -1.12 -0.35 -4.13
N GLU A 133 -1.52 0.91 -4.35
CA GLU A 133 -2.83 1.25 -4.89
C GLU A 133 -3.06 0.62 -6.27
N ARG A 134 -2.07 0.70 -7.15
CA ARG A 134 -2.13 0.09 -8.48
C ARG A 134 -2.25 -1.44 -8.38
N PHE A 135 -1.47 -2.06 -7.50
CA PHE A 135 -1.56 -3.51 -7.25
C PHE A 135 -2.95 -3.93 -6.77
N ARG A 136 -3.53 -3.17 -5.83
CA ARG A 136 -4.90 -3.38 -5.31
C ARG A 136 -5.95 -3.29 -6.42
N ASN A 137 -5.79 -2.32 -7.31
CA ASN A 137 -6.70 -2.07 -8.43
C ASN A 137 -6.50 -3.04 -9.61
N GLY A 138 -5.56 -3.98 -9.52
CA GLY A 138 -5.25 -4.92 -10.60
C GLY A 138 -4.36 -4.35 -11.71
N ASP A 139 -3.88 -3.11 -11.57
CA ASP A 139 -2.86 -2.51 -12.43
C ASP A 139 -1.47 -3.01 -12.02
N LEU A 140 -1.20 -4.27 -12.37
CA LEU A 140 0.01 -4.96 -11.95
C LEU A 140 1.28 -4.39 -12.62
N SER A 141 1.19 -3.97 -13.87
CA SER A 141 2.31 -3.33 -14.59
C SER A 141 2.63 -1.95 -14.02
N GLY A 142 1.60 -1.15 -13.76
CA GLY A 142 1.76 0.14 -13.12
C GLY A 142 2.26 0.02 -11.69
N ALA A 143 1.91 -1.05 -10.95
CA ALA A 143 2.41 -1.31 -9.61
C ALA A 143 3.93 -1.52 -9.60
N VAL A 144 4.46 -2.42 -10.44
CA VAL A 144 5.92 -2.65 -10.56
C VAL A 144 6.63 -1.37 -10.99
N SER A 145 6.05 -0.63 -11.94
CA SER A 145 6.62 0.62 -12.45
C SER A 145 6.74 1.68 -11.34
N SER A 146 5.70 1.86 -10.53
CA SER A 146 5.73 2.77 -9.38
C SER A 146 6.71 2.33 -8.30
N ALA A 147 6.81 1.03 -8.02
CA ALA A 147 7.76 0.51 -7.03
C ALA A 147 9.22 0.73 -7.45
N CYS A 148 9.52 0.55 -8.75
CA CYS A 148 10.83 0.90 -9.28
C CYS A 148 11.07 2.42 -9.27
N ALA A 149 10.04 3.24 -9.53
CA ALA A 149 10.14 4.69 -9.46
C ALA A 149 10.53 5.17 -8.05
N ALA A 150 9.97 4.56 -7.00
CA ALA A 150 10.33 4.86 -5.62
C ALA A 150 11.84 4.68 -5.36
N ILE A 151 12.44 3.60 -5.87
CA ILE A 151 13.89 3.34 -5.77
C ILE A 151 14.68 4.30 -6.66
N ASP A 152 14.20 4.57 -7.88
CA ASP A 152 14.84 5.51 -8.82
C ASP A 152 14.94 6.91 -8.21
N SER A 153 13.90 7.38 -7.51
CA SER A 153 13.89 8.68 -6.82
C SER A 153 15.00 8.78 -5.77
N VAL A 154 15.16 7.75 -4.93
CA VAL A 154 16.20 7.72 -3.88
C VAL A 154 17.59 7.55 -4.46
N THR A 155 17.78 6.63 -5.40
CA THR A 155 19.10 6.37 -6.01
C THR A 155 19.58 7.57 -6.83
N SER A 156 18.69 8.27 -7.54
CA SER A 156 19.06 9.48 -8.28
C SER A 156 19.56 10.58 -7.33
N LYS A 157 18.89 10.76 -6.18
CA LYS A 157 19.33 11.69 -5.14
C LYS A 157 20.70 11.31 -4.57
N ILE A 158 20.94 10.02 -4.31
CA ILE A 158 22.23 9.53 -3.83
C ILE A 158 23.33 9.78 -4.88
N TYR A 159 23.06 9.50 -6.15
CA TYR A 159 24.00 9.76 -7.26
C TYR A 159 24.44 11.21 -7.31
N ILE A 160 23.48 12.15 -7.22
CA ILE A 160 23.76 13.59 -7.20
C ILE A 160 24.56 13.96 -5.95
N LYS A 161 24.14 13.49 -4.77
CA LYS A 161 24.76 13.83 -3.48
C LYS A 161 26.19 13.28 -3.34
N LYS A 162 26.46 12.11 -3.92
CA LYS A 162 27.72 11.36 -3.77
C LYS A 162 28.60 11.42 -5.02
N ASP A 163 28.20 12.16 -6.05
CA ASP A 163 28.90 12.32 -7.33
C ASP A 163 29.28 10.98 -7.99
N LEU A 164 28.28 10.10 -8.19
CA LEU A 164 28.48 8.73 -8.68
C LEU A 164 28.45 8.61 -10.23
N GLY A 165 28.47 9.75 -10.93
CA GLY A 165 28.31 9.86 -12.38
C GLY A 165 26.86 10.04 -12.83
N ASP A 166 26.58 9.74 -14.11
CA ASP A 166 25.27 9.95 -14.72
C ASP A 166 24.29 8.82 -14.40
N HIS A 167 23.28 9.12 -13.58
CA HIS A 167 22.21 8.19 -13.23
C HIS A 167 21.27 7.85 -14.39
N GLY A 168 21.23 8.64 -15.47
CA GLY A 168 20.40 8.40 -16.65
C GLY A 168 20.90 7.24 -17.52
N SER A 169 22.23 7.07 -17.57
CA SER A 169 22.89 6.00 -18.33
C SER A 169 23.02 4.67 -17.59
N ALA A 170 22.95 4.70 -16.24
CA ALA A 170 23.16 3.53 -15.40
C ALA A 170 21.94 2.60 -15.40
N SER A 171 22.18 1.29 -15.44
CA SER A 171 21.11 0.32 -15.29
C SER A 171 20.47 0.41 -13.90
N PHE A 172 19.22 -0.04 -13.76
CA PHE A 172 18.54 -0.03 -12.45
C PHE A 172 19.32 -0.79 -11.37
N GLN A 173 19.81 -1.98 -11.72
CA GLN A 173 20.68 -2.77 -10.84
C GLN A 173 21.96 -2.03 -10.46
N GLU A 174 22.62 -1.39 -11.43
CA GLU A 174 23.83 -0.61 -11.17
C GLU A 174 23.57 0.59 -10.24
N LYS A 175 22.42 1.27 -10.41
CA LYS A 175 22.01 2.36 -9.53
C LYS A 175 21.85 1.91 -8.08
N CYS A 176 21.16 0.79 -7.85
CA CYS A 176 21.05 0.20 -6.52
C CYS A 176 22.42 -0.14 -5.94
N LYS A 177 23.25 -0.87 -6.70
CA LYS A 177 24.59 -1.30 -6.26
C LYS A 177 25.48 -0.11 -5.86
N LYS A 178 25.66 0.86 -6.75
CA LYS A 178 26.52 2.03 -6.49
C LYS A 178 26.00 2.86 -5.32
N SER A 179 24.68 3.00 -5.19
CA SER A 179 24.08 3.74 -4.07
C SER A 179 24.34 3.04 -2.73
N ILE A 180 24.14 1.72 -2.64
CA ILE A 180 24.43 0.94 -1.43
C ILE A 180 25.91 1.06 -1.04
N GLN A 181 26.82 0.99 -2.01
CA GLN A 181 28.26 1.12 -1.79
C GLN A 181 28.64 2.52 -1.30
N ALA A 182 28.09 3.58 -1.91
CA ALA A 182 28.36 4.97 -1.54
C ALA A 182 27.84 5.37 -0.15
N LEU A 183 26.86 4.62 0.36
CA LEU A 183 26.32 4.77 1.71
C LEU A 183 27.06 3.93 2.76
N CYS A 184 28.02 3.10 2.35
CA CYS A 184 28.79 2.19 3.22
C CYS A 184 27.88 1.31 4.11
N VAL A 185 26.68 0.96 3.64
CA VAL A 185 25.69 0.24 4.45
C VAL A 185 26.19 -1.15 4.84
N MET A 186 26.84 -1.84 3.90
CA MET A 186 27.38 -3.17 4.12
C MET A 186 28.51 -3.17 5.17
N ASP A 187 29.34 -2.11 5.20
CA ASP A 187 30.39 -1.95 6.20
C ASP A 187 29.81 -1.68 7.59
N LYS A 188 28.76 -0.86 7.69
CA LYS A 188 28.03 -0.62 8.95
C LYS A 188 27.45 -1.92 9.50
N ILE A 189 26.66 -2.64 8.69
CA ILE A 189 26.07 -3.94 9.08
C ILE A 189 27.17 -4.93 9.51
N LYS A 190 28.29 -4.97 8.78
CA LYS A 190 29.43 -5.82 9.13
C LYS A 190 30.00 -5.49 10.50
N ASN A 191 30.17 -4.21 10.82
CA ASN A 191 30.70 -3.78 12.10
C ASN A 191 29.72 -4.09 13.25
N ASP A 192 28.44 -3.75 13.07
CA ASP A 192 27.39 -4.01 14.07
C ASP A 192 27.31 -5.51 14.41
N LEU A 193 27.33 -6.38 13.39
CA LEU A 193 27.30 -7.83 13.59
C LEU A 193 28.56 -8.35 14.27
N LYS A 194 29.73 -7.77 13.98
CA LYS A 194 30.98 -8.13 14.67
C LYS A 194 30.95 -7.73 16.15
N GLU A 195 30.41 -6.55 16.45
CA GLU A 195 30.23 -6.07 17.83
C GLU A 195 29.27 -6.97 18.63
N LEU A 196 28.25 -7.52 17.97
CA LEU A 196 27.35 -8.54 18.55
C LEU A 196 28.00 -9.93 18.70
N GLY A 197 29.26 -10.10 18.30
CA GLY A 197 29.99 -11.36 18.39
C GLY A 197 29.57 -12.41 17.35
N TRP A 198 28.92 -11.98 16.26
CA TRP A 198 28.49 -12.90 15.20
C TRP A 198 29.71 -13.44 14.43
N LYS A 199 29.65 -14.73 14.08
CA LYS A 199 30.69 -15.41 13.28
C LYS A 199 30.31 -15.34 11.80
N GLU A 200 31.29 -15.50 10.92
CA GLU A 200 31.08 -15.57 9.46
C GLU A 200 30.42 -14.32 8.82
N VAL A 201 30.57 -13.16 9.47
CA VAL A 201 29.96 -11.90 9.04
C VAL A 201 30.29 -11.53 7.59
N ASP A 202 31.52 -11.80 7.13
CA ASP A 202 31.94 -11.51 5.76
C ASP A 202 31.13 -12.28 4.71
N ILE A 203 30.80 -13.55 5.00
CA ILE A 203 30.00 -14.39 4.11
C ILE A 203 28.55 -13.91 4.11
N PHE A 204 28.02 -13.58 5.29
CA PHE A 204 26.65 -13.06 5.42
C PHE A 204 26.45 -11.77 4.62
N VAL A 205 27.33 -10.77 4.83
CA VAL A 205 27.22 -9.45 4.17
C VAL A 205 27.36 -9.58 2.66
N LYS A 206 28.27 -10.44 2.18
CA LYS A 206 28.40 -10.74 0.74
C LYS A 206 27.12 -11.34 0.15
N ASN A 207 26.49 -12.28 0.85
CA ASN A 207 25.23 -12.88 0.40
C ASN A 207 24.06 -11.89 0.47
N LEU A 208 24.03 -11.00 1.46
CA LEU A 208 23.03 -9.93 1.56
C LEU A 208 23.16 -8.95 0.39
N GLU A 209 24.37 -8.44 0.11
CA GLU A 209 24.63 -7.57 -1.05
C GLU A 209 24.24 -8.26 -2.36
N GLY A 210 24.62 -9.53 -2.53
CA GLY A 210 24.24 -10.33 -3.69
C GLY A 210 22.73 -10.47 -3.86
N SER A 211 22.01 -10.72 -2.76
CA SER A 211 20.55 -10.87 -2.75
C SER A 211 19.84 -9.58 -3.15
N LEU A 212 20.27 -8.43 -2.62
CA LEU A 212 19.72 -7.12 -2.98
C LEU A 212 19.95 -6.82 -4.47
N ASN A 213 21.12 -7.19 -4.99
CA ASN A 213 21.44 -6.99 -6.39
C ASN A 213 20.59 -7.86 -7.33
N GLN A 214 20.31 -9.11 -6.93
CA GLN A 214 19.41 -9.99 -7.68
C GLN A 214 17.96 -9.52 -7.60
N ALA A 215 17.51 -9.04 -6.43
CA ALA A 215 16.19 -8.44 -6.29
C ALA A 215 16.01 -7.23 -7.25
N ALA A 216 17.00 -6.34 -7.32
CA ALA A 216 16.99 -5.22 -8.25
C ALA A 216 16.91 -5.68 -9.72
N TYR A 217 17.65 -6.74 -10.09
CA TYR A 217 17.58 -7.34 -11.42
C TYR A 217 16.19 -7.90 -11.75
N VAL A 218 15.58 -8.65 -10.82
CA VAL A 218 14.24 -9.21 -11.00
C VAL A 218 13.21 -8.10 -11.18
N MET A 219 13.24 -7.06 -10.34
CA MET A 219 12.36 -5.90 -10.46
C MET A 219 12.53 -5.19 -11.80
N GLN A 220 13.76 -4.93 -12.24
CA GLN A 220 14.05 -4.32 -13.55
C GLN A 220 13.51 -5.18 -14.70
N SER A 221 13.70 -6.49 -14.61
CA SER A 221 13.23 -7.45 -15.60
C SER A 221 11.70 -7.45 -15.69
N LEU A 222 11.02 -7.51 -14.53
CA LEU A 222 9.56 -7.42 -14.46
C LEU A 222 9.05 -6.10 -15.03
N ARG A 223 9.65 -4.96 -14.64
CA ARG A 223 9.29 -3.64 -15.19
C ARG A 223 9.37 -3.61 -16.72
N SER A 224 10.47 -4.10 -17.28
CA SER A 224 10.68 -4.08 -18.74
C SER A 224 9.77 -5.03 -19.52
N LYS A 225 9.49 -6.22 -18.97
CA LYS A 225 8.72 -7.26 -19.64
C LYS A 225 7.21 -7.13 -19.46
N MET A 226 6.78 -6.49 -18.37
CA MET A 226 5.37 -6.22 -18.08
C MET A 226 4.89 -4.85 -18.57
N GLY A 227 5.79 -3.93 -18.92
CA GLY A 227 5.48 -2.60 -19.45
C GLY A 227 4.94 -2.57 -20.89
N ASP A 228 4.63 -3.73 -21.49
CA ASP A 228 4.17 -3.81 -22.87
C ASP A 228 2.71 -3.32 -22.99
N VAL A 229 2.53 -2.29 -23.81
CA VAL A 229 1.43 -1.29 -23.79
C VAL A 229 0.08 -1.84 -24.27
N HIS A 230 0.00 -3.14 -24.54
CA HIS A 230 -1.20 -3.81 -25.05
C HIS A 230 -1.88 -4.75 -24.04
N GLY A 231 -1.37 -4.89 -22.82
CA GLY A 231 -2.07 -5.63 -21.74
C GLY A 231 -2.24 -7.14 -22.01
N THR A 232 -1.54 -7.68 -23.00
CA THR A 232 -1.72 -9.04 -23.51
C THR A 232 -0.88 -10.10 -22.80
N LYS A 233 0.13 -9.71 -22.00
CA LYS A 233 1.01 -10.67 -21.31
C LYS A 233 0.46 -11.00 -19.92
N PRO A 234 0.22 -12.28 -19.59
CA PRO A 234 -0.23 -12.67 -18.27
C PRO A 234 0.81 -12.27 -17.23
N THR A 235 0.36 -11.52 -16.24
CA THR A 235 1.22 -11.09 -15.14
C THR A 235 0.93 -11.96 -13.93
N LEU A 236 1.98 -12.54 -13.34
CA LEU A 236 1.88 -13.30 -12.10
C LEU A 236 1.79 -12.34 -10.92
N LYS A 237 0.56 -12.12 -10.43
CA LYS A 237 0.28 -11.28 -9.25
C LYS A 237 1.23 -11.55 -8.06
N PRO A 238 1.59 -12.81 -7.72
CA PRO A 238 2.57 -13.08 -6.65
C PRO A 238 3.95 -12.44 -6.88
N LEU A 239 4.48 -12.46 -8.10
CA LEU A 239 5.79 -11.85 -8.39
C LEU A 239 5.77 -10.32 -8.28
N VAL A 240 4.62 -9.71 -8.59
CA VAL A 240 4.44 -8.27 -8.40
C VAL A 240 4.39 -7.94 -6.91
N TYR A 241 3.69 -8.75 -6.13
CA TYR A 241 3.68 -8.63 -4.67
C TYR A 241 5.10 -8.71 -4.11
N ASP A 242 5.90 -9.70 -4.52
CA ASP A 242 7.29 -9.84 -4.07
C ASP A 242 8.15 -8.64 -4.47
N SER A 243 7.90 -8.06 -5.65
CA SER A 243 8.58 -6.84 -6.10
C SER A 243 8.27 -5.64 -5.22
N LEU A 244 7.05 -5.50 -4.71
CA LEU A 244 6.71 -4.46 -3.74
C LEU A 244 7.50 -4.66 -2.43
N LYS A 245 7.67 -5.91 -1.99
CA LYS A 245 8.45 -6.23 -0.79
C LYS A 245 9.94 -5.98 -0.95
N TRP A 246 10.51 -6.37 -2.08
CA TRP A 246 11.90 -6.02 -2.39
C TRP A 246 12.11 -4.52 -2.49
N ALA A 247 11.14 -3.78 -3.02
CA ALA A 247 11.22 -2.31 -3.06
C ALA A 247 11.33 -1.73 -1.65
N SER A 248 10.43 -2.12 -0.74
CA SER A 248 10.48 -1.67 0.66
C SER A 248 11.80 -2.03 1.34
N LEU A 249 12.32 -3.25 1.13
CA LEU A 249 13.60 -3.68 1.70
C LEU A 249 14.78 -2.86 1.17
N ILE A 250 14.87 -2.67 -0.14
CA ILE A 250 15.94 -1.87 -0.76
C ILE A 250 15.88 -0.42 -0.27
N LEU A 251 14.68 0.17 -0.19
CA LEU A 251 14.48 1.52 0.32
C LEU A 251 14.90 1.68 1.78
N ARG A 252 14.62 0.68 2.63
CA ARG A 252 15.07 0.65 4.02
C ARG A 252 16.60 0.62 4.10
N ILE A 253 17.26 -0.18 3.27
CA ILE A 253 18.73 -0.24 3.17
C ILE A 253 19.32 1.09 2.67
N LEU A 254 18.65 1.76 1.73
CA LEU A 254 19.09 3.04 1.16
C LEU A 254 18.76 4.25 2.05
N ASN A 255 18.11 4.05 3.21
CA ASN A 255 17.75 5.17 4.06
C ASN A 255 18.96 5.69 4.84
N GLU A 256 19.29 6.97 4.64
CA GLU A 256 20.40 7.66 5.29
C GLU A 256 20.07 8.11 6.73
N LYS A 257 19.40 7.27 7.54
CA LYS A 257 19.21 7.58 8.97
C LYS A 257 20.50 7.37 9.77
#